data_AF-D9SH35-F1
#
_entry.id   AF-D9SH35-F1
#
_cell.length_a   1.000
_cell.length_b   1.000
_cell.length_c   1.000
_cell.angle_alpha   90.00
_cell.angle_beta   90.00
_cell.angle_gamma   90.00
#
_symmetry.space_group_name_H-M   'P 1'
#
loop_
_entity.id
_entity.type
_entity.pdbx_description
1 polymer ?
#
loop_
_entity_poly.entity_id
_entity_poly.type
_entity_poly.pdbx_seq_one_letter_code
_entity_poly.pdbx_strand_id
1 'polypeptide(L)'
;MLPAHSKFVIHNDAANPAFRLTRAPANLYTRRNLYTYEVIVKLHLANLGETKLFTDYSDTHVSVNRERFETCIVVMGEEVRTDWNASNFDALTEAHFEYFLALKPEVILMGTGIAQRFAHPRLYRALTNAGIGVEFMDTPAACRTYNILAEEGRKVIAAILF
;
A
#
# COMPACT_ATOMS: atom_id res chain seq x y z
N MET A 1 35.81 11.76 -54.19
CA MET A 1 36.02 10.35 -54.55
C MET A 1 36.12 9.56 -53.23
N LEU A 2 35.07 8.82 -52.87
CA LEU A 2 35.10 7.74 -51.86
C LEU A 2 35.82 6.51 -52.48
N PRO A 3 36.13 5.39 -51.78
CA PRO A 3 35.74 4.95 -50.41
C PRO A 3 36.89 4.27 -49.62
N ALA A 4 36.65 3.80 -48.39
CA ALA A 4 36.89 2.39 -47.99
C ALA A 4 36.73 2.15 -46.48
N HIS A 5 35.95 1.13 -46.19
CA HIS A 5 35.73 0.46 -44.91
C HIS A 5 37.02 -0.10 -44.30
N SER A 6 37.09 -0.22 -42.97
CA SER A 6 37.27 -1.53 -42.33
C SER A 6 36.94 -1.49 -40.83
N LYS A 7 36.02 -2.36 -40.45
CA LYS A 7 35.60 -2.69 -39.09
C LYS A 7 36.74 -3.36 -38.33
N PHE A 8 36.89 -3.09 -37.04
CA PHE A 8 37.45 -4.05 -36.09
C PHE A 8 36.62 -4.05 -34.81
N VAL A 9 36.01 -5.20 -34.53
CA VAL A 9 35.41 -5.56 -33.25
C VAL A 9 36.37 -6.56 -32.62
N ILE A 10 36.88 -6.29 -31.43
CA ILE A 10 37.43 -7.34 -30.56
C ILE A 10 36.96 -7.08 -29.13
N HIS A 11 36.53 -8.17 -28.51
CA HIS A 11 35.73 -8.26 -27.31
C HIS A 11 36.43 -7.78 -26.05
N ASN A 12 35.59 -7.20 -25.21
CA ASN A 12 35.75 -6.91 -23.80
C ASN A 12 36.02 -8.19 -23.02
N ASP A 13 37.10 -8.25 -22.24
CA ASP A 13 36.95 -8.79 -20.88
C ASP A 13 38.05 -8.35 -19.88
N ALA A 14 37.53 -8.08 -18.69
CA ALA A 14 38.08 -8.08 -17.33
C ALA A 14 39.51 -7.60 -17.02
N ALA A 15 39.52 -6.70 -16.02
CA ALA A 15 40.44 -6.63 -14.88
C ALA A 15 41.56 -5.55 -14.86
N ASN A 16 41.34 -4.60 -13.94
CA ASN A 16 42.33 -3.91 -13.09
C ASN A 16 43.08 -2.66 -13.65
N PRO A 17 43.60 -1.76 -12.78
CA PRO A 17 43.36 -0.32 -12.86
C PRO A 17 44.71 0.45 -12.85
N ALA A 18 45.06 1.14 -13.93
CA ALA A 18 46.31 1.90 -13.95
C ALA A 18 46.05 3.38 -14.18
N PHE A 19 45.92 4.07 -13.05
CA PHE A 19 46.11 5.50 -12.85
C PHE A 19 47.35 5.98 -13.64
N ARG A 20 47.20 6.94 -14.56
CA ARG A 20 48.34 7.65 -15.16
C ARG A 20 48.20 9.14 -14.88
N LEU A 21 49.03 9.62 -13.96
CA LEU A 21 49.22 11.03 -13.63
C LEU A 21 50.09 11.67 -14.72
N THR A 22 49.61 12.72 -15.36
CA THR A 22 50.45 13.69 -16.08
C THR A 22 50.27 15.07 -15.46
N ARG A 23 51.41 15.71 -15.14
CA ARG A 23 51.51 17.02 -14.47
C ARG A 23 51.02 18.14 -15.40
N ALA A 24 50.13 19.00 -14.88
CA ALA A 24 49.88 20.33 -15.44
C ALA A 24 50.79 21.36 -14.76
N PRO A 25 51.45 22.28 -15.47
CA PRO A 25 52.20 23.36 -14.85
C PRO A 25 51.27 24.45 -14.30
N ALA A 26 51.79 25.12 -13.29
CA ALA A 26 51.12 26.03 -12.38
C ALA A 26 50.52 27.27 -13.05
N ASN A 27 49.27 27.58 -12.69
CA ASN A 27 48.83 28.94 -12.38
C ASN A 27 47.76 28.87 -11.28
N LEU A 28 48.00 29.64 -10.21
CA LEU A 28 47.24 29.64 -8.97
C LEU A 28 45.92 30.42 -9.07
N TYR A 29 45.08 30.17 -8.05
CA TYR A 29 44.02 31.02 -7.48
C TYR A 29 42.56 30.74 -7.86
N THR A 30 41.98 29.78 -7.13
CA THR A 30 40.91 29.96 -6.14
C THR A 30 39.63 29.14 -6.37
N ARG A 31 39.44 28.19 -5.44
CA ARG A 31 38.25 27.46 -5.01
C ARG A 31 36.87 27.92 -5.56
N ARG A 32 36.10 26.95 -6.04
CA ARG A 32 34.98 26.34 -5.28
C ARG A 32 34.47 25.07 -5.96
N ASN A 33 34.51 23.97 -5.20
CA ASN A 33 33.86 22.70 -5.52
C ASN A 33 32.33 22.91 -5.56
N LEU A 34 31.70 22.55 -6.66
CA LEU A 34 30.26 22.26 -6.71
C LEU A 34 30.09 20.96 -7.51
N TYR A 35 30.27 19.83 -6.84
CA TYR A 35 29.72 18.57 -7.30
C TYR A 35 28.23 18.58 -6.93
N THR A 36 27.37 18.85 -7.90
CA THR A 36 25.93 18.64 -7.77
C THR A 36 25.69 17.14 -7.69
N TYR A 37 25.44 16.64 -6.47
CA TYR A 37 24.79 15.35 -6.28
C TYR A 37 23.33 15.51 -6.70
N GLU A 38 22.99 15.10 -7.92
CA GLU A 38 21.58 14.86 -8.25
C GLU A 38 21.15 13.56 -7.58
N VAL A 39 20.47 13.69 -6.45
CA VAL A 39 19.63 12.61 -5.92
C VAL A 39 18.43 12.51 -6.86
N ILE A 40 18.53 11.64 -7.86
CA ILE A 40 17.38 11.24 -8.67
C ILE A 40 16.50 10.38 -7.76
N VAL A 41 15.54 11.01 -7.09
CA VAL A 41 14.43 10.30 -6.48
C VAL A 41 13.59 9.74 -7.62
N LYS A 42 13.78 8.47 -7.95
CA LYS A 42 12.92 7.73 -8.86
C LYS A 42 11.60 7.48 -8.12
N LEU A 43 10.68 8.44 -8.22
CA LEU A 43 9.32 8.26 -7.74
C LEU A 43 8.71 7.12 -8.54
N HIS A 44 8.54 5.97 -7.91
CA HIS A 44 7.64 4.95 -8.43
C HIS A 44 6.24 5.56 -8.29
N LEU A 45 5.63 6.00 -9.40
CA LEU A 45 4.19 6.30 -9.39
C LEU A 45 3.49 4.97 -9.09
N ALA A 46 3.23 4.71 -7.82
CA ALA A 46 2.36 3.65 -7.38
C ALA A 46 0.95 3.98 -7.87
N ASN A 47 0.38 3.04 -8.62
CA ASN A 47 -1.03 2.86 -8.97
C ASN A 47 -1.91 4.14 -9.02
N LEU A 48 -2.27 4.58 -10.24
CA LEU A 48 -3.15 5.73 -10.50
C LEU A 48 -4.66 5.41 -10.24
N GLY A 49 -4.96 4.54 -9.29
CA GLY A 49 -6.32 4.38 -8.76
C GLY A 49 -6.52 5.36 -7.61
N GLU A 50 -7.65 6.08 -7.56
CA GLU A 50 -8.00 6.80 -6.34
C GLU A 50 -8.18 5.81 -5.19
N THR A 51 -7.37 5.93 -4.14
CA THR A 51 -7.53 5.15 -2.90
C THR A 51 -8.99 5.20 -2.47
N LYS A 52 -9.58 4.05 -2.14
CA LYS A 52 -10.94 3.97 -1.62
C LYS A 52 -10.94 4.48 -0.20
N LEU A 53 -11.61 5.60 0.04
CA LEU A 53 -11.71 6.26 1.34
C LEU A 53 -13.18 6.47 1.71
N PHE A 54 -13.48 6.33 2.99
CA PHE A 54 -14.81 6.69 3.50
C PHE A 54 -14.99 8.20 3.44
N THR A 55 -16.08 8.65 2.84
CA THR A 55 -16.42 10.07 2.68
C THR A 55 -17.62 10.49 3.54
N ASP A 56 -18.48 9.54 3.90
CA ASP A 56 -19.69 9.77 4.70
C ASP A 56 -20.12 8.49 5.42
N TYR A 57 -20.86 8.61 6.52
CA TYR A 57 -21.45 7.48 7.24
C TYR A 57 -22.66 7.91 8.05
N SER A 58 -23.58 6.97 8.27
CA SER A 58 -24.72 7.08 9.19
C SER A 58 -24.96 5.75 9.89
N ASP A 59 -26.07 5.66 10.63
CA ASP A 59 -26.52 4.42 11.27
C ASP A 59 -26.92 3.33 10.27
N THR A 60 -27.21 3.67 9.01
CA THR A 60 -27.74 2.73 8.00
C THR A 60 -26.93 2.66 6.72
N HIS A 61 -25.93 3.52 6.54
CA HIS A 61 -25.10 3.53 5.34
C HIS A 61 -23.68 4.00 5.61
N VAL A 62 -22.78 3.66 4.69
CA VAL A 62 -21.48 4.30 4.53
C VAL A 62 -21.32 4.74 3.07
N SER A 63 -20.51 5.76 2.83
CA SER A 63 -20.12 6.13 1.48
C SER A 63 -18.62 6.03 1.30
N VAL A 64 -18.18 5.39 0.24
CA VAL A 64 -16.76 5.27 -0.14
C VAL A 64 -16.57 6.00 -1.46
N ASN A 65 -15.70 7.01 -1.50
CA ASN A 65 -15.52 7.91 -2.63
C ASN A 65 -16.88 8.43 -3.19
N ARG A 66 -17.81 8.79 -2.29
CA ARG A 66 -19.19 9.24 -2.58
C ARG A 66 -20.15 8.18 -3.17
N GLU A 67 -19.72 6.93 -3.32
CA GLU A 67 -20.61 5.82 -3.63
C GLU A 67 -21.20 5.26 -2.33
N ARG A 68 -22.53 5.17 -2.27
CA ARG A 68 -23.28 4.78 -1.06
C ARG A 68 -23.51 3.27 -1.00
N PHE A 69 -23.27 2.70 0.18
CA PHE A 69 -23.47 1.29 0.50
C PHE A 69 -24.35 1.14 1.74
N GLU A 70 -25.37 0.29 1.64
CA GLU A 70 -26.36 0.01 2.70
C GLU A 70 -26.35 -1.48 3.10
N THR A 71 -25.36 -2.22 2.62
CA THR A 71 -25.12 -3.63 2.94
C THR A 71 -23.71 -3.80 3.47
N CYS A 72 -23.43 -4.93 4.12
CA CYS A 72 -22.08 -5.23 4.59
C CYS A 72 -21.08 -5.17 3.42
N ILE A 73 -19.95 -4.49 3.65
CA ILE A 73 -18.90 -4.31 2.64
C ILE A 73 -17.51 -4.51 3.22
N VAL A 74 -16.57 -4.80 2.34
CA VAL A 74 -15.14 -4.82 2.63
C VAL A 74 -14.44 -3.75 1.81
N VAL A 75 -13.78 -2.82 2.47
CA VAL A 75 -13.06 -1.71 1.84
C VAL A 75 -11.56 -1.94 1.98
N MET A 76 -10.87 -1.85 0.84
CA MET A 76 -9.42 -1.95 0.71
C MET A 76 -8.93 -0.78 -0.12
N GLY A 77 -7.63 -0.47 -0.07
CA GLY A 77 -7.08 0.72 -0.74
C GLY A 77 -7.48 0.84 -2.21
N GLU A 78 -7.60 -0.26 -2.94
CA GLU A 78 -7.87 -0.26 -4.39
C GLU A 78 -9.33 -0.54 -4.76
N GLU A 79 -10.12 -1.14 -3.86
CA GLU A 79 -11.47 -1.63 -4.19
C GLU A 79 -12.42 -1.71 -3.00
N VAL A 80 -13.72 -1.69 -3.31
CA VAL A 80 -14.79 -2.04 -2.39
C VAL A 80 -15.38 -3.36 -2.86
N ARG A 81 -15.49 -4.31 -1.95
CA ARG A 81 -16.01 -5.66 -2.20
C ARG A 81 -17.34 -5.86 -1.50
N THR A 82 -18.32 -6.35 -2.26
CA THR A 82 -19.70 -6.66 -1.83
C THR A 82 -19.99 -8.16 -1.82
N ASP A 83 -18.98 -8.99 -2.11
CA ASP A 83 -19.08 -10.46 -2.12
C ASP A 83 -18.75 -11.10 -0.75
N TRP A 84 -18.46 -10.29 0.26
CA TRP A 84 -18.33 -10.76 1.63
C TRP A 84 -19.71 -11.12 2.20
N ASN A 85 -19.99 -12.41 2.33
CA ASN A 85 -21.33 -12.95 2.63
C ASN A 85 -21.77 -12.83 4.11
N ALA A 86 -21.24 -11.87 4.86
CA ALA A 86 -21.74 -11.55 6.19
C ALA A 86 -23.00 -10.68 6.06
N SER A 87 -24.06 -11.03 6.79
CA SER A 87 -25.33 -10.27 6.75
C SER A 87 -25.44 -9.23 7.87
N ASN A 88 -24.99 -9.60 9.07
CA ASN A 88 -24.94 -8.75 10.25
C ASN A 88 -23.97 -9.37 11.28
N PHE A 89 -23.74 -8.67 12.38
CA PHE A 89 -22.81 -9.10 13.41
C PHE A 89 -23.21 -10.42 14.10
N ASP A 90 -24.49 -10.63 14.38
CA ASP A 90 -24.99 -11.81 15.11
C ASP A 90 -24.89 -13.10 14.29
N ALA A 91 -24.84 -12.97 12.96
CA ALA A 91 -24.65 -14.07 12.03
C ALA A 91 -23.17 -14.37 11.72
N LEU A 92 -22.21 -13.74 12.39
CA LEU A 92 -20.79 -13.97 12.14
C LEU A 92 -20.37 -15.41 12.46
N THR A 93 -19.66 -16.03 11.51
CA THR A 93 -19.10 -17.38 11.64
C THR A 93 -17.62 -17.35 11.30
N GLU A 94 -16.91 -18.45 11.61
CA GLU A 94 -15.49 -18.62 11.25
C GLU A 94 -15.24 -18.41 9.74
N ALA A 95 -16.14 -18.91 8.89
CA ALA A 95 -16.05 -18.76 7.44
C ALA A 95 -16.06 -17.29 6.98
N HIS A 96 -16.80 -16.41 7.68
CA HIS A 96 -16.80 -14.98 7.37
C HIS A 96 -15.46 -14.32 7.66
N PHE A 97 -14.68 -14.84 8.62
CA PHE A 97 -13.34 -14.35 8.91
C PHE A 97 -12.28 -15.00 8.00
N GLU A 98 -12.43 -16.28 7.67
CA GLU A 98 -11.52 -16.98 6.74
C GLU A 98 -11.44 -16.33 5.36
N TYR A 99 -12.52 -15.68 4.92
CA TYR A 99 -12.56 -14.83 3.72
C TYR A 99 -11.35 -13.88 3.61
N PHE A 100 -10.89 -13.30 4.72
CA PHE A 100 -9.79 -12.32 4.72
C PHE A 100 -8.39 -12.96 4.59
N LEU A 101 -8.23 -14.27 4.81
CA LEU A 101 -6.92 -14.94 4.76
C LEU A 101 -6.27 -14.81 3.37
N ALA A 102 -7.07 -14.91 2.31
CA ALA A 102 -6.58 -14.77 0.94
C ALA A 102 -6.09 -13.34 0.63
N LEU A 103 -6.65 -12.34 1.33
CA LEU A 103 -6.32 -10.93 1.13
C LEU A 103 -5.03 -10.53 1.85
N LYS A 104 -4.62 -11.29 2.88
CA LYS A 104 -3.38 -11.11 3.64
C LYS A 104 -3.16 -9.67 4.13
N PRO A 105 -4.13 -9.01 4.77
CA PRO A 105 -3.92 -7.68 5.34
C PRO A 105 -2.99 -7.72 6.54
N GLU A 106 -2.43 -6.58 6.93
CA GLU A 106 -1.74 -6.43 8.21
C GLU A 106 -2.75 -6.34 9.37
N VAL A 107 -3.86 -5.62 9.15
CA VAL A 107 -4.92 -5.41 10.14
C VAL A 107 -6.28 -5.29 9.47
N ILE A 108 -7.29 -5.84 10.13
CA ILE A 108 -8.71 -5.73 9.78
C ILE A 108 -9.39 -4.90 10.86
N LEU A 109 -10.05 -3.82 10.44
CA LEU A 109 -10.90 -2.98 11.27
C LEU A 109 -12.35 -3.40 11.05
N MET A 110 -12.95 -4.04 12.04
CA MET A 110 -14.34 -4.47 12.03
C MET A 110 -15.21 -3.31 12.54
N GLY A 111 -15.95 -2.66 11.64
CA GLY A 111 -16.98 -1.67 11.99
C GLY A 111 -18.30 -2.38 12.31
N THR A 112 -18.76 -2.30 13.56
CA THR A 112 -19.88 -3.11 14.06
C THR A 112 -21.21 -2.37 14.18
N GLY A 113 -21.39 -1.30 13.39
CA GLY A 113 -22.55 -0.43 13.44
C GLY A 113 -22.38 0.71 14.45
N ILE A 114 -23.50 1.12 15.07
CA ILE A 114 -23.57 2.26 15.99
C ILE A 114 -22.75 2.10 17.28
N ALA A 115 -22.48 0.86 17.67
CA ALA A 115 -21.79 0.53 18.90
C ALA A 115 -20.74 -0.54 18.65
N GLN A 116 -19.63 -0.43 19.37
CA GLN A 116 -18.58 -1.42 19.34
C GLN A 116 -19.06 -2.75 19.94
N ARG A 117 -18.90 -3.83 19.17
CA ARG A 117 -19.23 -5.21 19.58
C ARG A 117 -18.03 -6.11 19.33
N PHE A 118 -17.80 -7.08 20.22
CA PHE A 118 -16.66 -7.99 20.12
C PHE A 118 -17.13 -9.39 19.74
N ALA A 119 -16.60 -9.91 18.63
CA ALA A 119 -16.82 -11.29 18.26
C ALA A 119 -16.05 -12.19 19.22
N HIS A 120 -16.52 -13.42 19.44
CA HIS A 120 -15.77 -14.38 20.25
C HIS A 120 -14.44 -14.73 19.53
N PRO A 121 -13.27 -14.73 20.20
CA PRO A 121 -11.96 -14.97 19.56
C PRO A 121 -11.86 -16.24 18.72
N ARG A 122 -12.63 -17.27 19.07
CA ARG A 122 -12.74 -18.50 18.27
C ARG A 122 -13.07 -18.21 16.80
N LEU A 123 -13.92 -17.22 16.51
CA LEU A 123 -14.37 -16.91 15.16
C LEU A 123 -13.26 -16.40 14.24
N TYR A 124 -12.29 -15.64 14.78
CA TYR A 124 -11.22 -15.02 13.99
C TYR A 124 -9.82 -15.56 14.31
N ARG A 125 -9.74 -16.67 15.06
CA ARG A 125 -8.46 -17.27 15.48
C ARG A 125 -7.55 -17.62 14.29
N ALA A 126 -8.12 -18.03 13.15
CA ALA A 126 -7.35 -18.33 11.95
C ALA A 126 -6.56 -17.11 11.46
N LEU A 127 -7.15 -15.91 11.55
CA LEU A 127 -6.49 -14.65 11.18
C LEU A 127 -5.36 -14.31 12.14
N THR A 128 -5.61 -14.38 13.45
CA THR A 128 -4.56 -14.10 14.45
C THR A 128 -3.40 -15.09 14.36
N ASN A 129 -3.67 -16.36 14.07
CA ASN A 129 -2.63 -17.37 13.85
C ASN A 129 -1.79 -17.08 12.59
N ALA A 130 -2.35 -16.39 11.60
CA ALA A 130 -1.66 -15.93 10.42
C ALA A 130 -0.93 -14.58 10.63
N GLY A 131 -0.93 -14.04 11.86
CA GLY A 131 -0.31 -12.75 12.18
C GLY A 131 -1.13 -11.54 11.73
N ILE A 132 -2.41 -11.73 11.41
CA ILE A 132 -3.32 -10.67 10.99
C ILE A 132 -4.03 -10.10 12.23
N GLY A 133 -3.86 -8.81 12.48
CA GLY A 133 -4.58 -8.11 13.56
C GLY A 133 -6.07 -7.97 13.26
N VAL A 134 -6.92 -8.12 14.27
CA VAL A 134 -8.37 -7.90 14.16
C VAL A 134 -8.80 -6.97 15.28
N GLU A 135 -9.28 -5.78 14.90
CA GLU A 135 -9.75 -4.76 15.83
C GLU A 135 -11.25 -4.54 15.63
N PHE A 136 -11.99 -4.39 16.72
CA PHE A 136 -13.43 -4.10 16.69
C PHE A 136 -13.68 -2.67 17.13
N MET A 137 -14.50 -1.94 16.37
CA MET A 137 -14.83 -0.55 16.61
C MET A 137 -16.29 -0.29 16.23
N ASP A 138 -16.86 0.83 16.69
CA ASP A 138 -18.04 1.38 16.00
C ASP A 138 -17.67 1.78 14.56
N THR A 139 -18.66 1.82 13.66
CA THR A 139 -18.45 2.12 12.25
C THR A 139 -17.78 3.48 12.02
N PRO A 140 -18.19 4.58 12.69
CA PRO A 140 -17.51 5.88 12.56
C PRO A 140 -16.01 5.86 12.93
N ALA A 141 -15.62 5.13 13.99
CA ALA A 141 -14.22 4.97 14.35
C ALA A 141 -13.48 4.10 13.34
N ALA A 142 -14.04 2.97 12.91
CA ALA A 142 -13.45 2.10 11.90
C ALA A 142 -13.17 2.86 10.59
N CYS A 143 -14.13 3.66 10.11
CA CYS A 143 -13.97 4.47 8.89
C CYS A 143 -12.83 5.49 9.01
N ARG A 144 -12.74 6.21 10.14
CA ARG A 144 -11.68 7.20 10.38
C ARG A 144 -10.30 6.56 10.48
N THR A 145 -10.18 5.47 11.24
CA THR A 145 -8.91 4.74 11.39
C THR A 145 -8.48 4.12 10.06
N TYR A 146 -9.41 3.56 9.30
CA TYR A 146 -9.12 3.04 7.97
C TYR A 146 -8.54 4.12 7.05
N ASN A 147 -9.17 5.30 6.97
CA ASN A 147 -8.68 6.38 6.10
C ASN A 147 -7.23 6.76 6.43
N ILE A 148 -6.91 6.93 7.73
CA ILE A 148 -5.55 7.25 8.18
C ILE A 148 -4.56 6.15 7.73
N LEU A 149 -4.87 4.89 8.00
CA LEU A 149 -3.97 3.78 7.68
C LEU A 149 -3.84 3.56 6.16
N ALA A 150 -4.91 3.76 5.40
CA ALA A 150 -4.90 3.64 3.94
C ALA A 150 -4.08 4.77 3.30
N GLU A 151 -4.19 6.00 3.80
CA GLU A 151 -3.39 7.15 3.35
C GLU A 151 -1.90 6.99 3.72
N GLU A 152 -1.58 6.28 4.80
CA GLU A 152 -0.21 5.86 5.14
C GLU A 152 0.32 4.73 4.23
N GLY A 153 -0.50 4.20 3.31
CA GLY A 153 -0.12 3.12 2.41
C GLY A 153 -0.04 1.75 3.10
N ARG A 154 -0.61 1.60 4.30
CA ARG A 154 -0.65 0.32 5.00
C ARG A 154 -1.65 -0.62 4.38
N LYS A 155 -1.38 -1.93 4.49
CA LYS A 155 -2.30 -2.96 4.02
C LYS A 155 -3.42 -3.20 5.03
N VAL A 156 -4.29 -2.22 5.17
CA VAL A 156 -5.48 -2.24 6.04
C VAL A 156 -6.73 -2.67 5.27
N ILE A 157 -7.62 -3.37 5.96
CA ILE A 157 -8.99 -3.64 5.50
C ILE A 157 -9.98 -3.05 6.50
N ALA A 158 -11.05 -2.42 6.02
CA ALA A 158 -12.23 -2.16 6.82
C ALA A 158 -13.36 -3.12 6.41
N ALA A 159 -13.95 -3.82 7.37
CA ALA A 159 -15.12 -4.67 7.16
C ALA A 159 -16.29 -4.05 7.92
N ILE A 160 -17.28 -3.52 7.18
CA ILE A 160 -18.41 -2.77 7.74
C ILE A 160 -19.64 -3.67 7.81
N LEU A 161 -20.23 -3.74 9.00
CA LEU A 161 -21.46 -4.45 9.30
C LEU A 161 -22.57 -3.44 9.63
N PHE A 162 -23.81 -3.82 9.29
CA PHE A 162 -25.04 -3.10 9.62
C PHE A 162 -25.95 -3.96 10.52
#